data_AF-A0A957NPB1-F1
#
_entry.id   AF-A0A957NPB1-F1
#
_cell.length_a   1.000
_cell.length_b   1.000
_cell.length_c   1.000
_cell.angle_alpha   90.00
_cell.angle_beta   90.00
_cell.angle_gamma   90.00
#
_symmetry.space_group_name_H-M   'P 1'
#
loop_
_entity.id
_entity.type
_entity.pdbx_description
1 polymer ?
#
loop_
_entity_poly.entity_id
_entity_poly.type
_entity_poly.pdbx_seq_one_letter_code
_entity_poly.pdbx_strand_id
1 'polypeptide(L)' 'MLTLILGGARSGKSHYAEQLAAELGGDAVLYVATAQPFDDEMQARIARHQAERPVAWSTVEAPQAASSAIGRFLASA' A
#
# COMPACT_ATOMS: atom_id res chain seq x y z
N MET A 1 -3.19 -12.68 -12.20
CA MET A 1 -1.79 -13.05 -11.87
C MET A 1 -1.52 -12.60 -10.45
N LEU A 2 -0.82 -13.40 -9.63
CA LEU A 2 -0.39 -13.02 -8.29
C LEU A 2 1.13 -12.90 -8.29
N THR A 3 1.65 -11.77 -7.82
CA THR A 3 3.09 -11.51 -7.71
C THR A 3 3.45 -11.33 -6.24
N LEU A 4 4.41 -12.12 -5.75
CA LEU A 4 4.97 -11.99 -4.41
C LEU A 4 6.34 -11.32 -4.50
N ILE A 5 6.48 -10.15 -3.85
CA ILE A 5 7.73 -9.39 -3.81
C ILE A 5 8.32 -9.54 -2.40
N LEU A 6 9.54 -10.08 -2.32
CA LEU A 6 10.26 -10.32 -1.07
C LEU A 6 11.56 -9.50 -1.02
N GLY A 7 12.05 -9.24 0.19
CA GLY A 7 13.29 -8.51 0.41
C GLY A 7 13.48 -8.11 1.87
N GLY A 8 14.71 -7.76 2.24
CA GLY A 8 15.04 -7.27 3.58
C GLY A 8 14.36 -5.94 3.94
N ALA A 9 14.56 -5.50 5.19
CA ALA A 9 14.17 -4.16 5.59
C ALA A 9 14.91 -3.12 4.72
N ARG A 10 14.18 -2.10 4.24
CA ARG A 10 14.71 -0.99 3.42
C ARG A 10 15.35 -1.41 2.08
N SER A 11 15.03 -2.59 1.56
CA SER A 11 15.56 -3.09 0.27
C SER A 11 14.88 -2.52 -0.98
N GLY A 12 13.99 -1.52 -0.85
CA GLY A 12 13.27 -0.93 -1.98
C GLY A 12 12.03 -1.71 -2.48
N LYS A 13 11.63 -2.80 -1.80
CA LYS A 13 10.51 -3.66 -2.24
C LYS A 13 9.17 -2.94 -2.43
N SER A 14 8.84 -1.97 -1.56
CA SER A 14 7.58 -1.20 -1.67
C SER A 14 7.59 -0.30 -2.90
N HIS A 15 8.69 0.41 -3.13
CA HIS A 15 8.88 1.25 -4.31
C HIS A 15 8.77 0.44 -5.61
N TYR A 16 9.44 -0.72 -5.67
CA TYR A 16 9.32 -1.61 -6.83
C TYR A 16 7.88 -2.11 -7.04
N ALA A 17 7.17 -2.47 -5.97
CA ALA A 17 5.77 -2.89 -6.06
C ALA A 17 4.85 -1.77 -6.57
N GLU A 18 5.09 -0.53 -6.13
CA GLU A 18 4.36 0.65 -6.58
C GLU A 18 4.62 0.96 -8.06
N GLN A 19 5.87 0.91 -8.51
CA GLN A 19 6.19 1.06 -9.94
C GLN A 19 5.49 0.00 -10.81
N LEU A 20 5.58 -1.27 -10.41
CA LEU A 20 4.92 -2.35 -11.13
C LEU A 20 3.39 -2.19 -11.14
N ALA A 21 2.78 -1.75 -10.04
CA ALA A 21 1.35 -1.49 -9.97
C ALA A 21 0.93 -0.33 -10.90
N ALA A 22 1.74 0.73 -10.97
CA ALA A 22 1.50 1.84 -11.90
C ALA A 22 1.59 1.40 -13.36
N GLU A 23 2.57 0.57 -13.71
CA GLU A 23 2.73 0.04 -15.08
C GLU A 23 1.56 -0.85 -15.51
N LEU A 24 1.01 -1.64 -14.58
CA LEU A 24 -0.06 -2.60 -14.87
C LEU A 24 -1.47 -1.99 -14.77
N GLY A 25 -1.70 -1.10 -13.81
CA GLY A 25 -3.03 -0.59 -13.45
C GLY A 25 -3.23 0.90 -13.72
N GLY A 26 -2.17 1.66 -14.00
CA GLY A 26 -2.21 3.12 -14.13
C GLY A 26 -2.78 3.77 -12.88
N ASP A 27 -3.87 4.52 -13.05
CA ASP A 27 -4.57 5.20 -11.96
C ASP A 27 -5.57 4.29 -11.22
N ALA A 28 -5.95 3.15 -11.83
CA ALA A 28 -6.92 2.21 -11.27
C ALA A 28 -6.26 1.22 -10.27
N VAL A 29 -5.58 1.77 -9.25
CA VAL A 29 -4.87 1.00 -8.23
C VAL A 29 -5.48 1.24 -6.86
N LEU A 30 -5.71 0.13 -6.13
CA LEU A 30 -6.06 0.14 -4.72
C LEU A 30 -4.81 -0.22 -3.89
N TYR A 31 -4.27 0.76 -3.17
CA TYR A 31 -3.21 0.57 -2.21
C TYR A 31 -3.79 0.09 -0.88
N VAL A 32 -3.38 -1.08 -0.40
CA VAL A 32 -3.81 -1.63 0.90
C VAL A 32 -2.64 -1.61 1.87
N ALA A 33 -2.67 -0.66 2.81
CA ALA A 33 -1.63 -0.47 3.81
C ALA A 33 -1.96 -1.25 5.09
N THR A 34 -1.06 -2.12 5.52
CA THR A 34 -1.26 -2.99 6.71
C THR A 34 -0.34 -2.62 7.88
N ALA A 35 0.51 -1.60 7.73
CA ALA A 35 1.50 -1.22 8.72
C ALA A 35 0.84 -0.50 9.92
N GLN A 36 1.24 -0.88 11.14
CA GLN A 36 0.85 -0.19 12.37
C GLN A 36 2.06 0.54 12.95
N PRO A 37 1.97 1.84 13.22
CA PRO A 37 3.08 2.57 13.81
C PRO A 37 3.12 2.40 15.33
N PHE A 38 4.08 1.59 15.79
CA PHE A 38 4.29 1.33 17.22
C PHE A 38 5.32 2.27 17.87
N ASP A 39 6.07 3.02 17.07
CA ASP A 39 7.08 3.98 17.50
C ASP A 39 7.14 5.18 16.54
N ASP A 40 7.82 6.25 16.97
CA ASP A 40 7.93 7.51 16.21
C ASP A 40 8.69 7.35 14.88
N GLU A 41 9.67 6.44 14.82
CA GLU A 41 10.37 6.14 13.56
C GLU A 41 9.38 5.59 12.52
N MET A 42 8.51 4.67 12.95
CA MET A 42 7.51 4.05 12.09
C MET A 42 6.39 5.02 11.73
N GLN A 43 5.97 5.90 12.66
CA GLN A 43 5.04 7.00 12.35
C GLN A 43 5.59 7.89 11.23
N ALA A 44 6.82 8.40 11.40
CA ALA A 44 7.47 9.26 10.40
C ALA A 44 7.63 8.54 9.06
N ARG A 45 7.95 7.24 9.09
CA ARG A 45 8.07 6.42 7.88
C ARG A 45 6.74 6.26 7.16
N ILE A 46 5.65 5.98 7.89
CA ILE A 46 4.31 5.87 7.31
C ILE A 46 3.88 7.21 6.70
N ALA A 47 4.10 8.33 7.40
CA ALA A 47 3.77 9.66 6.89
C ALA A 47 4.51 9.97 5.58
N ARG A 48 5.81 9.65 5.49
CA ARG A 48 6.57 9.78 4.24
C ARG A 48 5.98 8.91 3.12
N HIS A 49 5.71 7.64 3.39
CA HIS A 49 5.11 6.76 2.39
C HIS A 49 3.73 7.25 1.95
N GLN A 50 2.91 7.79 2.85
CA GLN A 50 1.62 8.38 2.51
C GLN A 50 1.78 9.57 1.55
N ALA A 51 2.78 10.41 1.76
CA ALA A 51 3.06 11.56 0.89
C ALA A 51 3.61 11.17 -0.50
N GLU A 52 4.28 10.02 -0.60
CA GLU A 52 4.85 9.50 -1.86
C GLU A 52 3.82 8.75 -2.73
N ARG A 53 2.66 8.38 -2.17
CA ARG A 53 1.61 7.66 -2.92
C ARG A 53 1.04 8.53 -4.05
N PRO A 54 0.81 7.97 -5.26
CA PRO A 54 0.09 8.67 -6.30
C PRO A 54 -1.31 9.11 -5.84
N VAL A 55 -1.64 10.39 -6.01
CA VAL A 55 -2.94 10.97 -5.60
C VAL A 55 -4.13 10.32 -6.31
N ALA A 56 -3.92 9.80 -7.52
CA ALA A 56 -4.94 9.12 -8.29
C ALA A 56 -5.35 7.76 -7.69
N TRP A 57 -4.50 7.18 -6.85
CA TRP A 57 -4.74 5.86 -6.28
C TRP A 57 -5.69 5.92 -5.10
N SER A 58 -6.58 4.94 -5.05
CA SER A 58 -7.37 4.71 -3.84
C SER A 58 -6.51 4.04 -2.78
N THR A 59 -6.69 4.43 -1.53
CA THR A 59 -5.95 3.87 -0.40
C THR A 59 -6.92 3.36 0.66
N VAL A 60 -6.63 2.17 1.20
CA VAL A 60 -7.28 1.62 2.38
C VAL A 60 -6.22 1.28 3.42
N GLU A 61 -6.32 1.90 4.59
CA GLU A 61 -5.52 1.54 5.78
C GLU A 61 -6.23 0.38 6.50
N ALA A 62 -5.63 -0.81 6.47
CA ALA A 62 -6.18 -2.06 7.00
C ALA A 62 -5.11 -2.83 7.80
N PRO A 63 -4.74 -2.36 9.00
CA PRO A 63 -3.74 -3.02 9.84
C PRO A 63 -4.11 -4.45 10.22
N GLN A 64 -5.40 -4.76 10.25
CA GLN A 64 -5.95 -6.10 10.47
C GLN A 64 -7.13 -6.34 9.51
N ALA A 65 -7.46 -7.61 9.28
CA ALA A 65 -8.60 -8.01 8.44
C ALA A 65 -8.62 -7.37 7.04
N ALA A 66 -7.47 -7.35 6.35
CA ALA A 66 -7.30 -6.74 5.02
C ALA A 66 -8.34 -7.23 3.99
N SER A 67 -8.68 -8.52 4.00
CA SER A 67 -9.71 -9.10 3.12
C SER A 67 -11.07 -8.41 3.30
N SER A 68 -11.53 -8.23 4.54
CA SER A 68 -12.80 -7.56 4.83
C SER A 68 -12.76 -6.08 4.46
N ALA A 69 -11.61 -5.41 4.64
CA ALA A 69 -11.44 -4.02 4.27
C ALA A 69 -11.53 -3.82 2.73
N ILE A 70 -10.86 -4.70 1.97
CA ILE A 70 -10.95 -4.74 0.51
C ILE A 70 -12.40 -4.98 0.07
N GLY A 71 -13.09 -5.96 0.68
CA GLY A 71 -14.49 -6.25 0.33
C GLY A 71 -15.43 -5.06 0.56
N ARG A 72 -15.25 -4.31 1.66
CA ARG A 72 -16.03 -3.08 1.91
C ARG A 72 -15.75 -1.99 0.90
N PHE A 73 -14.47 -1.76 0.56
CA PHE A 73 -14.08 -0.76 -0.43
C PHE A 73 -14.73 -1.06 -1.79
N LEU A 74 -14.61 -2.31 -2.26
CA LEU A 74 -15.17 -2.74 -3.54
C LEU A 74 -16.70 -2.70 -3.59
N ALA A 75 -17.39 -2.82 -2.45
CA ALA A 75 -18.84 -2.69 -2.39
C ALA A 75 -19.33 -1.22 -2.42
N SER A 76 -18.43 -0.26 -2.15
CA SER A 76 -18.74 1.17 -2.08
C SER A 76 -18.20 2.00 -3.27
N ALA A 77 -17.40 1.37 -4.13
CA ALA A 77 -16.81 1.96 -5.33
C ALA A 77 -17.69 1.70 -6.55
#